data_AF-A0A925I579-F1
#
_entry.id   AF-A0A925I579-F1
#
_cell.length_a   1.000
_cell.length_b   1.000
_cell.length_c   1.000
_cell.angle_alpha   90.00
_cell.angle_beta   90.00
_cell.angle_gamma   90.00
#
_symmetry.space_group_name_H-M   'P 1'
#
loop_
_entity.id
_entity.type
_entity.pdbx_description
1 polymer ?
#
loop_
_entity_poly.entity_id
_entity_poly.type
_entity_poly.pdbx_seq_one_letter_code
_entity_poly.pdbx_strand_id
1 'polypeptide(L)'
;MRLFLWLLALMAAAIGIAVTARFNPGNVVLFYPPYRLDLSLNFFLVLQTALFVLLYMLVRAFRGTMGMPEKVAAYRRSKRERDSNKGLREALKALFEGRFGHAEKAALRAADLPENAGLAALIGARAAHRMRQGERRDLWLAKIGADSALKTARLMTVTELAVDEHRPEQALDAVRELNASGTRHIHALQWSLKAQQQAKNWPEVLRLVRSLDKHRALHPALSQRLRELAYDDLLSDRANDAESVQRVWSAIPPVDRVTPYVACRAAGAFSARGLHDQAR
;
A
#
# COMPACT_ATOMS: atom_id res chain seq x y z
N MET A 1 -46.68 1.68 -17.89
CA MET A 1 -47.84 0.86 -17.46
C MET A 1 -48.45 1.32 -16.13
N ARG A 2 -47.74 1.24 -14.99
CA ARG A 2 -48.31 1.61 -13.67
C ARG A 2 -48.70 3.09 -13.53
N LEU A 3 -47.92 4.01 -14.10
CA LEU A 3 -48.22 5.45 -14.05
C LEU A 3 -49.47 5.82 -14.86
N PHE A 4 -49.66 5.18 -16.01
CA PHE A 4 -50.79 5.42 -16.92
C PHE A 4 -52.12 4.93 -16.33
N LEU A 5 -52.13 3.72 -15.74
CA LEU A 5 -53.31 3.19 -15.05
C LEU A 5 -53.69 4.03 -13.83
N TRP A 6 -52.71 4.59 -13.13
CA TRP A 6 -52.95 5.47 -11.98
C TRP A 6 -53.53 6.83 -12.42
N LEU A 7 -53.04 7.39 -13.53
CA LEU A 7 -53.58 8.61 -14.14
C LEU A 7 -55.02 8.43 -14.64
N LEU A 8 -55.32 7.29 -15.26
CA LEU A 8 -56.66 6.95 -15.73
C LEU A 8 -57.65 6.80 -14.56
N ALA A 9 -57.24 6.10 -13.49
CA ALA A 9 -58.05 5.95 -12.28
C ALA A 9 -58.29 7.30 -11.57
N LEU A 10 -57.27 8.16 -11.52
CA LEU A 10 -57.37 9.50 -10.93
C LEU A 10 -58.33 10.39 -11.73
N MET A 11 -58.29 10.30 -13.06
CA MET A 11 -59.18 11.07 -13.94
C MET A 11 -60.62 10.56 -13.88
N ALA A 12 -60.83 9.24 -13.85
CA ALA A 12 -62.15 8.64 -13.64
C ALA A 12 -62.75 9.02 -12.28
N ALA A 13 -61.94 9.05 -11.21
CA ALA A 13 -62.37 9.50 -9.89
C ALA A 13 -62.71 11.00 -9.87
N ALA A 14 -61.90 11.85 -10.52
CA ALA A 14 -62.15 13.28 -10.63
C ALA A 14 -63.46 13.58 -11.40
N ILE A 15 -63.72 12.86 -12.50
CA ILE A 15 -64.95 12.99 -13.28
C ILE A 15 -66.15 12.51 -12.47
N GLY A 16 -66.04 11.39 -11.77
CA GLY A 16 -67.09 10.88 -10.88
C GLY A 16 -67.49 11.90 -9.81
N ILE A 17 -66.49 12.48 -9.12
CA ILE A 17 -66.71 13.52 -8.10
C ILE A 17 -67.34 14.78 -8.71
N ALA A 18 -66.89 15.22 -9.89
CA ALA A 18 -67.43 16.41 -10.57
C ALA A 18 -68.91 16.24 -10.98
N VAL A 19 -69.31 15.04 -11.40
CA VAL A 19 -70.70 14.74 -11.79
C VAL A 19 -71.61 14.70 -10.55
N THR A 20 -71.16 14.09 -9.45
CA THR A 20 -71.94 14.04 -8.19
C THR A 20 -72.07 15.40 -7.52
N ALA A 21 -71.09 16.30 -7.70
CA ALA A 21 -71.12 17.67 -7.18
C ALA A 21 -72.21 18.55 -7.82
N ARG A 22 -72.67 18.23 -9.04
CA ARG A 22 -73.61 19.08 -9.80
C ARG A 22 -75.04 19.11 -9.22
N PHE A 23 -75.38 18.18 -8.32
CA PHE A 23 -76.74 18.00 -7.78
C PHE A 23 -76.93 18.43 -6.32
N ASN A 24 -75.93 19.06 -5.67
CA ASN A 24 -76.01 19.41 -4.24
C ASN A 24 -76.07 20.94 -4.01
N PRO A 25 -77.20 21.51 -3.57
CA PRO A 25 -77.33 22.93 -3.21
C PRO A 25 -76.80 23.25 -1.79
N GLY A 26 -75.89 22.43 -1.25
CA GLY A 26 -75.33 22.63 0.09
C GLY A 26 -74.36 23.82 0.15
N ASN A 27 -74.43 24.60 1.24
CA ASN A 27 -73.48 25.64 1.58
C ASN A 27 -72.78 25.32 2.91
N VAL A 28 -71.52 25.73 3.02
CA VAL A 28 -70.72 25.64 4.25
C VAL A 28 -70.48 27.06 4.72
N VAL A 29 -70.94 27.39 5.92
CA VAL A 29 -70.79 28.71 6.53
C VAL A 29 -69.76 28.63 7.63
N LEU A 30 -68.66 29.38 7.49
CA LEU A 30 -67.68 29.56 8.54
C LEU A 30 -67.95 30.90 9.24
N PHE A 31 -68.30 30.84 10.52
CA PHE A 31 -68.56 32.01 11.33
C PHE A 31 -67.39 32.27 12.29
N TYR A 32 -66.69 33.39 12.10
CA TYR A 32 -65.60 33.83 12.96
C TYR A 32 -65.76 35.33 13.23
N PRO A 33 -66.35 35.75 14.37
CA PRO A 33 -66.77 37.14 14.58
C PRO A 33 -65.63 38.14 14.35
N PRO A 34 -65.85 39.25 13.58
CA PRO A 34 -67.10 39.70 12.94
C PRO A 34 -67.32 39.17 11.50
N TYR A 35 -66.50 38.23 11.02
CA TYR A 35 -66.52 37.73 9.65
C TYR A 35 -67.43 36.49 9.49
N ARG A 36 -68.19 36.47 8.39
CA ARG A 36 -68.95 35.31 7.94
C ARG A 36 -68.53 34.97 6.51
N LEU A 37 -68.06 33.75 6.30
CA LEU A 37 -67.64 33.24 5.01
C LEU A 37 -68.63 32.16 4.58
N ASP A 38 -69.47 32.46 3.59
CA ASP A 38 -70.37 31.49 2.98
C ASP A 38 -69.70 30.88 1.74
N LEU A 39 -69.41 29.58 1.77
CA LEU A 39 -68.79 28.85 0.66
C LEU A 39 -69.77 27.82 0.10
N SER A 40 -69.72 27.56 -1.21
CA SER A 40 -70.45 26.42 -1.77
C SER A 40 -69.82 25.11 -1.29
N LEU A 41 -70.64 24.09 -1.01
CA LEU A 41 -70.15 22.77 -0.55
C LEU A 41 -69.11 22.19 -1.52
N ASN A 42 -69.35 22.35 -2.82
CA ASN A 42 -68.42 21.90 -3.86
C ASN A 42 -67.06 22.61 -3.79
N PHE A 43 -67.06 23.92 -3.59
CA PHE A 43 -65.82 24.69 -3.44
C PHE A 43 -65.08 24.31 -2.16
N PHE A 44 -65.79 24.12 -1.06
CA PHE A 44 -65.21 23.63 0.20
C PHE A 44 -64.57 22.25 0.04
N LEU A 45 -65.23 21.30 -0.64
CA LEU A 45 -64.69 19.96 -0.90
C LEU A 45 -63.44 19.99 -1.79
N VAL A 46 -63.41 20.83 -2.83
CA VAL A 46 -62.23 21.03 -3.67
C VAL A 46 -61.08 21.62 -2.83
N LEU A 47 -61.36 22.65 -2.03
CA LEU A 47 -60.36 23.30 -1.18
C LEU A 47 -59.79 22.32 -0.13
N GLN A 48 -60.66 21.51 0.49
CA GLN A 48 -60.28 20.48 1.45
C GLN A 48 -59.40 19.40 0.80
N THR A 49 -59.76 18.96 -0.41
CA THR A 49 -58.98 17.99 -1.18
C THR A 49 -57.62 18.57 -1.58
N ALA A 50 -57.60 19.81 -2.06
CA ALA A 50 -56.36 20.52 -2.41
C ALA A 50 -55.45 20.68 -1.18
N LEU A 51 -56.01 21.04 -0.02
CA LEU A 51 -55.28 21.14 1.24
C LEU A 51 -54.70 19.78 1.66
N PHE A 52 -55.49 18.70 1.54
CA PHE A 52 -55.01 17.34 1.85
C PHE A 52 -53.86 16.92 0.93
N VAL A 53 -53.99 17.15 -0.39
CA VAL A 53 -52.93 16.86 -1.37
C VAL A 53 -51.67 17.67 -1.07
N LEU A 54 -51.82 18.96 -0.77
CA LEU A 54 -50.71 19.84 -0.39
C LEU A 54 -49.98 19.33 0.86
N LEU A 55 -50.73 19.01 1.93
CA LEU A 55 -50.18 18.46 3.16
C LEU A 55 -49.48 17.11 2.92
N TYR A 56 -50.09 16.21 2.14
CA TYR A 56 -49.48 14.94 1.77
C TYR A 56 -48.15 15.13 1.01
N MET A 57 -48.12 16.07 0.06
CA MET A 57 -46.91 16.40 -0.69
C MET A 57 -45.83 17.00 0.22
N LEU A 58 -46.18 17.88 1.15
CA LEU A 58 -45.26 18.43 2.14
C LEU A 58 -44.67 17.34 3.05
N VAL A 59 -45.50 16.45 3.59
CA VAL A 59 -45.04 15.33 4.43
C VAL A 59 -44.15 14.37 3.62
N ARG A 60 -44.51 14.08 2.36
CA ARG A 60 -43.70 13.23 1.48
C ARG A 60 -42.36 13.87 1.14
N ALA A 61 -42.33 15.17 0.85
CA ALA A 61 -41.12 15.92 0.60
C ALA A 61 -40.22 15.91 1.85
N PHE A 62 -40.78 16.20 3.02
CA PHE A 62 -40.06 16.21 4.29
C PHE A 62 -39.45 14.83 4.62
N ARG A 63 -40.22 13.73 4.45
CA ARG A 63 -39.71 12.37 4.62
C ARG A 63 -38.64 11.99 3.59
N GLY A 64 -38.80 12.43 2.34
CA GLY A 64 -37.81 12.22 1.28
C GLY A 64 -36.48 12.91 1.58
N THR A 65 -36.55 14.14 2.08
CA THR A 65 -35.37 14.94 2.45
C THR A 65 -34.66 14.39 3.69
N MET A 66 -35.40 13.90 4.70
CA MET A 66 -34.79 13.31 5.91
C MET A 66 -34.01 12.01 5.65
N GLY A 67 -34.37 11.21 4.64
CA GLY A 67 -33.64 9.99 4.25
C GLY A 67 -32.53 10.17 3.20
N MET A 68 -32.37 11.39 2.68
CA MET A 68 -31.37 11.73 1.67
C MET A 68 -29.91 11.85 2.18
N PRO A 69 -29.62 12.37 3.40
CA PRO A 69 -28.23 12.56 3.84
C PRO A 69 -27.47 11.24 3.99
N GLU A 70 -28.13 10.17 4.44
CA GLU A 70 -27.51 8.84 4.58
C GLU A 70 -27.14 8.24 3.22
N LYS A 71 -28.03 8.35 2.23
CA LYS A 71 -27.77 7.85 0.86
C LYS A 71 -26.63 8.62 0.19
N VAL A 72 -26.58 9.94 0.38
CA VAL A 72 -25.49 10.78 -0.12
C VAL A 72 -24.19 10.46 0.61
N ALA A 73 -24.22 10.25 1.92
CA ALA A 73 -23.05 9.85 2.70
C ALA A 73 -22.51 8.48 2.24
N ALA A 74 -23.39 7.50 2.02
CA ALA A 74 -23.02 6.18 1.50
C ALA A 74 -22.43 6.26 0.09
N TYR A 75 -23.06 7.04 -0.80
CA TYR A 75 -22.53 7.27 -2.14
C TYR A 75 -21.15 7.95 -2.12
N ARG A 76 -20.96 8.97 -1.26
CA ARG A 76 -19.67 9.64 -1.08
C ARG A 76 -18.61 8.69 -0.52
N ARG A 77 -18.96 7.80 0.41
CA ARG A 77 -18.06 6.76 0.92
C ARG A 77 -17.62 5.82 -0.20
N SER A 78 -18.55 5.26 -0.96
CA SER A 78 -18.23 4.36 -2.07
C SER A 78 -17.42 5.06 -3.17
N LYS A 79 -17.73 6.33 -3.47
CA LYS A 79 -16.95 7.12 -4.43
C LYS A 79 -15.51 7.33 -3.95
N ARG A 80 -15.31 7.72 -2.69
CA ARG A 80 -13.96 7.89 -2.10
C ARG A 80 -13.15 6.60 -2.13
N GLU A 81 -13.79 5.47 -1.80
CA GLU A 81 -13.13 4.17 -1.85
C GLU A 81 -12.69 3.80 -3.28
N ARG A 82 -13.57 3.99 -4.28
CA ARG A 82 -13.26 3.77 -5.70
C ARG A 82 -12.13 4.67 -6.18
N ASP A 83 -12.18 5.95 -5.84
CA ASP A 83 -11.18 6.94 -6.25
C ASP A 83 -9.82 6.63 -5.60
N SER A 84 -9.80 6.24 -4.32
CA SER A 84 -8.57 5.85 -3.61
C SER A 84 -7.98 4.55 -4.18
N ASN A 85 -8.80 3.54 -4.45
CA ASN A 85 -8.36 2.28 -5.08
C ASN A 85 -7.86 2.51 -6.51
N LYS A 86 -8.47 3.43 -7.27
CA LYS A 86 -7.98 3.87 -8.57
C LYS A 86 -6.62 4.57 -8.42
N GLY A 87 -6.49 5.46 -7.43
CA GLY A 87 -5.23 6.12 -7.09
C GLY A 87 -4.11 5.12 -6.79
N LEU A 88 -4.40 4.05 -6.05
CA LEU A 88 -3.41 3.01 -5.73
C LEU A 88 -2.91 2.29 -6.99
N ARG A 89 -3.82 1.91 -7.89
CA ARG A 89 -3.47 1.28 -9.18
C ARG A 89 -2.67 2.22 -10.07
N GLU A 90 -3.04 3.49 -10.12
CA GLU A 90 -2.28 4.52 -10.84
C GLU A 90 -0.88 4.73 -10.25
N ALA A 91 -0.75 4.70 -8.92
CA ALA A 91 0.53 4.83 -8.24
C ALA A 91 1.47 3.68 -8.58
N LEU A 92 0.97 2.44 -8.53
CA LEU A 92 1.73 1.26 -8.92
C LEU A 92 2.12 1.30 -10.40
N LYS A 93 1.18 1.63 -11.29
CA LYS A 93 1.45 1.77 -12.73
C LYS A 93 2.56 2.79 -12.98
N ALA A 94 2.43 3.99 -12.42
CA ALA A 94 3.42 5.05 -12.58
C ALA A 94 4.78 4.68 -11.98
N LEU A 95 4.82 3.92 -10.87
CA LEU A 95 6.06 3.42 -10.29
C LEU A 95 6.80 2.49 -11.26
N PHE A 96 6.09 1.53 -11.86
CA PHE A 96 6.69 0.58 -12.82
C PHE A 96 7.06 1.23 -14.16
N GLU A 97 6.38 2.30 -14.55
CA GLU A 97 6.75 3.11 -15.72
C GLU A 97 7.91 4.07 -15.45
N GLY A 98 8.45 4.12 -14.22
CA GLY A 98 9.52 5.04 -13.84
C GLY A 98 9.07 6.50 -13.65
N ARG A 99 7.76 6.77 -13.68
CA ARG A 99 7.16 8.10 -13.50
C ARG A 99 6.98 8.42 -12.02
N PHE A 100 8.09 8.50 -11.28
CA PHE A 100 8.09 8.55 -9.80
C PHE A 100 7.31 9.73 -9.20
N GLY A 101 7.38 10.93 -9.79
CA GLY A 101 6.58 12.07 -9.32
C GLY A 101 5.07 11.86 -9.46
N HIS A 102 4.63 11.15 -10.51
CA HIS A 102 3.22 10.77 -10.66
C HIS A 102 2.84 9.65 -9.70
N ALA A 103 3.74 8.68 -9.48
CA ALA A 103 3.53 7.59 -8.54
C ALA A 103 3.28 8.12 -7.13
N GLU A 104 4.10 9.07 -6.67
CA GLU A 104 3.95 9.67 -5.35
C GLU A 104 2.66 10.49 -5.21
N LYS A 105 2.32 11.31 -6.22
CA LYS A 105 1.05 12.06 -6.23
C LYS A 105 -0.18 11.14 -6.22
N ALA A 106 -0.13 10.02 -6.94
CA ALA A 106 -1.20 9.03 -6.94
C ALA A 106 -1.25 8.26 -5.62
N ALA A 107 -0.10 7.99 -4.99
CA ALA A 107 -0.04 7.38 -3.67
C ALA A 107 -0.66 8.28 -2.59
N LEU A 108 -0.50 9.62 -2.67
CA LEU A 108 -1.21 10.54 -1.77
C LEU A 108 -2.73 10.38 -1.87
N ARG A 109 -3.29 10.34 -3.08
CA ARG A 109 -4.73 10.08 -3.30
C ARG A 109 -5.16 8.69 -2.82
N ALA A 110 -4.29 7.70 -2.96
CA ALA A 110 -4.56 6.36 -2.47
C ALA A 110 -4.64 6.30 -0.94
N ALA A 111 -3.83 7.12 -0.25
CA ALA A 111 -3.75 7.17 1.20
C ALA A 111 -4.97 7.82 1.87
N ASP A 112 -5.88 8.44 1.12
CA ASP A 112 -7.16 8.96 1.63
C ASP A 112 -8.04 7.83 2.21
N LEU A 113 -7.83 6.59 1.76
CA LEU A 113 -8.46 5.40 2.32
C LEU A 113 -7.48 4.72 3.31
N PRO A 114 -7.81 4.62 4.61
CA PRO A 114 -6.91 4.05 5.63
C PRO A 114 -6.37 2.66 5.29
N GLU A 115 -7.20 1.83 4.66
CA GLU A 115 -6.86 0.48 4.22
C GLU A 115 -5.72 0.47 3.18
N ASN A 116 -5.63 1.51 2.36
CA ASN A 116 -4.58 1.67 1.35
C ASN A 116 -3.36 2.43 1.87
N ALA A 117 -3.50 3.20 2.95
CA ALA A 117 -2.50 4.17 3.41
C ALA A 117 -1.10 3.55 3.60
N GLY A 118 -1.02 2.34 4.16
CA GLY A 118 0.26 1.66 4.36
C GLY A 118 0.94 1.23 3.05
N LEU A 119 0.18 0.68 2.09
CA LEU A 119 0.72 0.31 0.78
C LEU A 119 1.08 1.55 -0.05
N ALA A 120 0.23 2.57 -0.01
CA ALA A 120 0.49 3.87 -0.61
C ALA A 120 1.78 4.48 -0.05
N ALA A 121 2.02 4.37 1.25
CA ALA A 121 3.24 4.84 1.88
C ALA A 121 4.49 4.08 1.38
N LEU A 122 4.43 2.77 1.19
CA LEU A 122 5.54 2.01 0.60
C LEU A 122 5.85 2.44 -0.84
N ILE A 123 4.81 2.70 -1.65
CA ILE A 123 4.96 3.20 -3.02
C ILE A 123 5.56 4.60 -3.00
N GLY A 124 5.05 5.49 -2.15
CA GLY A 124 5.54 6.85 -1.96
C GLY A 124 7.02 6.86 -1.52
N ALA A 125 7.40 6.01 -0.57
CA ALA A 125 8.78 5.86 -0.11
C ALA A 125 9.72 5.44 -1.25
N ARG A 126 9.34 4.41 -2.04
CA ARG A 126 10.14 3.98 -3.20
C ARG A 126 10.25 5.06 -4.27
N ALA A 127 9.14 5.73 -4.58
CA ALA A 127 9.12 6.82 -5.55
C ALA A 127 10.02 7.99 -5.11
N ALA A 128 9.90 8.43 -3.85
CA ALA A 128 10.73 9.49 -3.28
C ALA A 128 12.22 9.11 -3.27
N HIS A 129 12.54 7.85 -2.92
CA HIS A 129 13.92 7.35 -2.97
C HIS A 129 14.50 7.38 -4.39
N ARG A 130 13.73 6.92 -5.39
CA ARG A 130 14.15 6.97 -6.81
C ARG A 130 14.35 8.39 -7.33
N MET A 131 13.66 9.36 -6.74
CA MET A 131 13.84 10.79 -7.00
C MET A 131 14.96 11.44 -6.16
N ARG A 132 15.73 10.65 -5.38
CA ARG A 132 16.79 11.12 -4.46
C ARG A 132 16.28 12.06 -3.36
N GLN A 133 15.02 11.90 -2.92
CA GLN A 133 14.40 12.74 -1.88
C GLN A 133 14.30 11.98 -0.56
N GLY A 134 15.43 11.86 0.15
CA GLY A 134 15.57 11.09 1.38
C GLY A 134 14.61 11.50 2.49
N GLU A 135 14.47 12.80 2.76
CA GLU A 135 13.56 13.31 3.79
C GLU A 135 12.09 12.90 3.53
N ARG A 136 11.64 13.04 2.28
CA ARG A 136 10.27 12.66 1.89
C ARG A 136 10.07 11.15 1.97
N ARG A 137 11.07 10.36 1.60
CA ARG A 137 11.04 8.90 1.81
C ARG A 137 10.85 8.56 3.28
N ASP A 138 11.60 9.20 4.16
CA ASP A 138 11.56 8.90 5.60
C ASP A 138 10.20 9.30 6.20
N LEU A 139 9.64 10.43 5.76
CA LEU A 139 8.26 10.82 6.09
C LEU A 139 7.22 9.78 5.62
N TRP A 140 7.41 9.18 4.45
CA TRP A 140 6.53 8.11 3.98
C TRP A 140 6.66 6.85 4.82
N LEU A 141 7.89 6.42 5.14
CA LEU A 141 8.13 5.25 5.97
C LEU A 141 7.57 5.43 7.39
N ALA A 142 7.66 6.64 7.96
CA ALA A 142 7.13 6.97 9.27
C ALA A 142 5.59 6.84 9.36
N LYS A 143 4.87 6.97 8.24
CA LYS A 143 3.41 6.74 8.20
C LYS A 143 3.03 5.27 8.40
N ILE A 144 3.98 4.34 8.25
CA ILE A 144 3.74 2.91 8.43
C ILE A 144 4.04 2.55 9.89
N GLY A 145 3.00 2.47 10.71
CA GLY A 145 3.11 2.14 12.14
C GLY A 145 3.90 0.85 12.41
N ALA A 146 4.60 0.83 13.55
CA ALA A 146 5.55 -0.23 13.93
C ALA A 146 4.96 -1.65 13.88
N ASP A 147 3.72 -1.82 14.38
CA ASP A 147 3.01 -3.11 14.53
C ASP A 147 1.98 -3.38 13.42
N SER A 148 2.11 -2.71 12.29
CA SER A 148 1.24 -2.95 11.14
C SER A 148 1.42 -4.36 10.56
N ALA A 149 0.36 -4.93 9.97
CA ALA A 149 0.44 -6.11 9.11
C ALA A 149 1.47 -5.96 7.96
N LEU A 150 1.86 -4.73 7.64
CA LEU A 150 2.88 -4.40 6.65
C LEU A 150 4.31 -4.33 7.21
N LYS A 151 4.55 -4.72 8.47
CA LYS A 151 5.89 -4.69 9.10
C LYS A 151 6.96 -5.37 8.24
N THR A 152 6.70 -6.59 7.76
CA THR A 152 7.62 -7.33 6.87
C THR A 152 7.90 -6.56 5.58
N ALA A 153 6.87 -6.00 4.94
CA ALA A 153 7.01 -5.23 3.71
C ALA A 153 7.77 -3.91 3.93
N ARG A 154 7.55 -3.25 5.08
CA ARG A 154 8.32 -2.08 5.51
C ARG A 154 9.78 -2.42 5.70
N LEU A 155 10.11 -3.44 6.49
CA LEU A 155 11.50 -3.85 6.76
C LEU A 155 12.25 -4.27 5.49
N MET A 156 11.59 -5.02 4.59
CA MET A 156 12.17 -5.36 3.30
C MET A 156 12.49 -4.10 2.48
N THR A 157 11.56 -3.15 2.46
CA THR A 157 11.75 -1.87 1.75
C THR A 157 12.88 -1.07 2.39
N VAL A 158 12.90 -0.91 3.71
CA VAL A 158 14.00 -0.22 4.42
C VAL A 158 15.35 -0.85 4.12
N THR A 159 15.42 -2.18 4.10
CA THR A 159 16.65 -2.91 3.77
C THR A 159 17.12 -2.60 2.34
N GLU A 160 16.22 -2.72 1.35
CA GLU A 160 16.49 -2.39 -0.05
C GLU A 160 17.03 -0.96 -0.17
N LEU A 161 16.32 0.01 0.39
CA LEU A 161 16.66 1.44 0.28
C LEU A 161 17.98 1.78 1.00
N ALA A 162 18.28 1.15 2.13
CA ALA A 162 19.53 1.34 2.88
C ALA A 162 20.74 0.76 2.14
N VAL A 163 20.59 -0.41 1.50
CA VAL A 163 21.63 -0.98 0.64
C VAL A 163 21.90 -0.07 -0.56
N ASP A 164 20.87 0.47 -1.20
CA ASP A 164 21.03 1.39 -2.33
C ASP A 164 21.77 2.69 -1.94
N GLU A 165 21.61 3.16 -0.69
CA GLU A 165 22.32 4.32 -0.14
C GLU A 165 23.69 4.01 0.47
N HIS A 166 24.19 2.78 0.34
CA HIS A 166 25.46 2.35 0.92
C HIS A 166 25.50 2.54 2.46
N ARG A 167 24.37 2.26 3.13
CA ARG A 167 24.22 2.27 4.58
C ARG A 167 24.07 0.84 5.11
N PRO A 168 25.16 0.05 5.16
CA PRO A 168 25.06 -1.37 5.45
C PRO A 168 24.58 -1.67 6.87
N GLU A 169 24.94 -0.85 7.87
CA GLU A 169 24.50 -1.05 9.26
C GLU A 169 22.98 -0.99 9.39
N GLN A 170 22.36 0.06 8.83
CA GLN A 170 20.92 0.22 8.81
C GLN A 170 20.21 -0.93 8.07
N ALA A 171 20.78 -1.41 6.96
CA ALA A 171 20.25 -2.56 6.24
C ALA A 171 20.34 -3.86 7.09
N LEU A 172 21.46 -4.08 7.77
CA LEU A 172 21.66 -5.27 8.61
C LEU A 172 20.75 -5.26 9.83
N ASP A 173 20.50 -4.10 10.44
CA ASP A 173 19.55 -3.97 11.56
C ASP A 173 18.12 -4.29 11.13
N ALA A 174 17.69 -3.78 9.97
CA ALA A 174 16.39 -4.12 9.40
C ALA A 174 16.26 -5.63 9.08
N VAL A 175 17.34 -6.26 8.59
CA VAL A 175 17.38 -7.72 8.35
C VAL A 175 17.34 -8.52 9.65
N ARG A 176 18.01 -8.06 10.73
CA ARG A 176 17.94 -8.70 12.05
C ARG A 176 16.51 -8.67 12.58
N GLU A 177 15.85 -7.52 12.51
CA GLU A 177 14.44 -7.39 12.92
C GLU A 177 13.52 -8.29 12.07
N LEU A 178 13.78 -8.37 10.77
CA LEU A 178 13.02 -9.23 9.86
C LEU A 178 13.22 -10.73 10.16
N ASN A 179 14.44 -11.15 10.53
CA ASN A 179 14.68 -12.55 10.91
C ASN A 179 14.10 -12.89 12.29
N ALA A 180 14.00 -11.90 13.19
CA ALA A 180 13.39 -12.09 14.50
C ALA A 180 11.89 -12.42 14.42
N SER A 181 11.20 -12.07 13.33
CA SER A 181 9.80 -12.46 13.12
C SER A 181 9.63 -13.95 12.72
N GLY A 182 10.71 -14.72 12.64
CA GLY A 182 10.67 -16.18 12.44
C GLY A 182 10.55 -16.65 10.99
N THR A 183 10.25 -15.74 10.05
CA THR A 183 10.13 -16.06 8.62
C THR A 183 11.41 -15.74 7.88
N ARG A 184 12.08 -16.77 7.37
CA ARG A 184 13.31 -16.59 6.58
C ARG A 184 12.99 -16.29 5.13
N HIS A 185 13.27 -15.07 4.68
CA HIS A 185 13.03 -14.65 3.30
C HIS A 185 14.33 -14.74 2.48
N ILE A 186 14.29 -15.46 1.35
CA ILE A 186 15.45 -15.57 0.43
C ILE A 186 15.89 -14.19 -0.06
N HIS A 187 14.95 -13.30 -0.36
CA HIS A 187 15.26 -11.95 -0.82
C HIS A 187 15.96 -11.11 0.27
N ALA A 188 15.60 -11.28 1.54
CA ALA A 188 16.29 -10.63 2.65
C ALA A 188 17.74 -11.12 2.79
N LEU A 189 18.00 -12.41 2.51
CA LEU A 189 19.37 -12.93 2.48
C LEU A 189 20.19 -12.34 1.33
N GLN A 190 19.58 -12.12 0.16
CA GLN A 190 20.25 -11.44 -0.96
C GLN A 190 20.61 -9.99 -0.61
N TRP A 191 19.71 -9.26 0.07
CA TRP A 191 20.02 -7.91 0.54
C TRP A 191 21.06 -7.90 1.65
N SER A 192 20.97 -8.85 2.60
CA SER A 192 21.98 -9.04 3.64
C SER A 192 23.36 -9.31 3.05
N LEU A 193 23.46 -10.13 1.99
CA LEU A 193 24.71 -10.38 1.28
C LEU A 193 25.32 -9.08 0.72
N LYS A 194 24.50 -8.25 0.07
CA LYS A 194 24.95 -6.94 -0.45
C LYS A 194 25.37 -6.00 0.68
N ALA A 195 24.61 -5.95 1.78
CA ALA A 195 24.94 -5.13 2.95
C ALA A 195 26.26 -5.58 3.60
N GLN A 196 26.47 -6.89 3.80
CA GLN A 196 27.72 -7.42 4.34
C GLN A 196 28.92 -7.17 3.40
N GLN A 197 28.70 -7.24 2.08
CA GLN A 197 29.72 -6.87 1.11
C GLN A 197 30.10 -5.39 1.21
N GLN A 198 29.13 -4.49 1.36
CA GLN A 198 29.38 -3.06 1.58
C GLN A 198 30.10 -2.80 2.91
N ALA A 199 29.78 -3.55 3.97
CA ALA A 199 30.47 -3.51 5.25
C ALA A 199 31.85 -4.20 5.25
N LYS A 200 32.26 -4.82 4.14
CA LYS A 200 33.49 -5.65 4.03
C LYS A 200 33.57 -6.77 5.08
N ASN A 201 32.42 -7.31 5.50
CA ASN A 201 32.36 -8.44 6.42
C ASN A 201 32.41 -9.77 5.64
N TRP A 202 33.58 -10.10 5.12
CA TRP A 202 33.80 -11.26 4.25
C TRP A 202 33.49 -12.63 4.87
N PRO A 203 33.73 -12.87 6.18
CA PRO A 203 33.30 -14.12 6.82
C PRO A 203 31.78 -14.37 6.69
N GLU A 204 30.97 -13.32 6.94
CA GLU A 204 29.52 -13.43 6.80
C GLU A 204 29.07 -13.53 5.35
N VAL A 205 29.76 -12.87 4.42
CA VAL A 205 29.53 -13.03 2.97
C VAL A 205 29.69 -14.50 2.56
N LEU A 206 30.77 -15.17 2.96
CA LEU A 206 30.98 -16.60 2.67
C LEU A 206 29.87 -17.49 3.23
N ARG A 207 29.42 -17.21 4.46
CA ARG A 207 28.30 -17.94 5.09
C ARG A 207 27.00 -17.75 4.30
N LEU A 208 26.70 -16.52 3.88
CA LEU A 208 25.50 -16.19 3.12
C LEU A 208 25.53 -16.76 1.70
N VAL A 209 26.67 -16.73 1.00
CA VAL A 209 26.83 -17.34 -0.33
C VAL A 209 26.52 -18.83 -0.27
N ARG A 210 27.11 -19.58 0.68
CA ARG A 210 26.80 -21.01 0.86
C ARG A 210 25.32 -21.27 1.12
N SER A 211 24.69 -20.43 1.95
CA SER A 211 23.26 -20.55 2.23
C SER A 211 22.40 -20.27 0.99
N LEU A 212 22.78 -19.30 0.16
CA LEU A 212 22.04 -18.94 -1.05
C LEU A 212 22.26 -19.96 -2.18
N ASP A 213 23.45 -20.55 -2.28
CA ASP A 213 23.76 -21.64 -3.23
C ASP A 213 22.90 -22.88 -2.95
N LYS A 214 22.72 -23.25 -1.67
CA LYS A 214 21.83 -24.36 -1.27
C LYS A 214 20.39 -24.18 -1.79
N HIS A 215 19.92 -22.93 -1.88
CA HIS A 215 18.58 -22.59 -2.38
C HIS A 215 18.55 -22.21 -3.87
N ARG A 216 19.67 -22.36 -4.60
CA ARG A 216 19.83 -21.92 -6.00
C ARG A 216 19.43 -20.45 -6.23
N ALA A 217 19.66 -19.61 -5.22
CA ALA A 217 19.28 -18.19 -5.21
C ALA A 217 20.39 -17.26 -5.75
N LEU A 218 21.52 -17.83 -6.19
CA LEU A 218 22.64 -17.15 -6.82
C LEU A 218 23.06 -17.90 -8.10
N HIS A 219 23.55 -17.14 -9.08
CA HIS A 219 24.17 -17.72 -10.26
C HIS A 219 25.56 -18.31 -9.88
N PRO A 220 25.95 -19.50 -10.38
CA PRO A 220 27.21 -20.15 -9.99
C PRO A 220 28.45 -19.27 -10.19
N ALA A 221 28.52 -18.53 -11.31
CA ALA A 221 29.61 -17.61 -11.58
C ALA A 221 29.72 -16.46 -10.55
N LEU A 222 28.58 -15.94 -10.09
CA LEU A 222 28.56 -14.91 -9.06
C LEU A 222 28.97 -15.48 -7.69
N SER A 223 28.51 -16.68 -7.34
CA SER A 223 28.95 -17.38 -6.13
C SER A 223 30.46 -17.58 -6.11
N GLN A 224 31.03 -18.08 -7.22
CA GLN A 224 32.48 -18.27 -7.33
C GLN A 224 33.22 -16.93 -7.18
N ARG A 225 32.78 -15.89 -7.89
CA ARG A 225 33.43 -14.58 -7.82
C ARG A 225 33.38 -13.97 -6.41
N LEU A 226 32.25 -14.10 -5.71
CA LEU A 226 32.11 -13.62 -4.34
C LEU A 226 32.99 -14.40 -3.36
N ARG A 227 33.13 -15.72 -3.55
CA ARG A 227 34.06 -16.54 -2.76
C ARG A 227 35.50 -16.13 -2.99
N GLU A 228 35.91 -15.96 -4.26
CA GLU A 228 37.25 -15.48 -4.61
C GLU A 228 37.58 -14.14 -3.95
N LEU A 229 36.67 -13.16 -4.03
CA LEU A 229 36.86 -11.84 -3.40
C LEU A 229 36.96 -11.93 -1.88
N ALA A 230 36.13 -12.77 -1.25
CA ALA A 230 36.17 -12.95 0.19
C ALA A 230 37.46 -13.63 0.65
N TYR A 231 37.94 -14.66 -0.06
CA TYR A 231 39.22 -15.31 0.27
C TYR A 231 40.41 -14.39 -0.01
N ASP A 232 40.36 -13.59 -1.07
CA ASP A 232 41.39 -12.60 -1.38
C ASP A 232 41.58 -11.63 -0.22
N ASP A 233 40.50 -11.07 0.31
CA ASP A 233 40.55 -10.13 1.43
C ASP A 233 41.04 -10.81 2.72
N LEU A 234 40.48 -11.98 3.07
CA LEU A 234 40.85 -12.72 4.28
C LEU A 234 42.32 -13.17 4.30
N LEU A 235 42.90 -13.48 3.13
CA LEU A 235 44.32 -13.88 3.01
C LEU A 235 45.25 -12.67 2.89
N SER A 236 44.77 -11.57 2.29
CA SER A 236 45.54 -10.34 2.06
C SER A 236 45.58 -9.39 3.25
N ASP A 237 44.70 -9.56 4.25
CA ASP A 237 44.71 -8.76 5.46
C ASP A 237 46.07 -8.90 6.17
N ARG A 238 46.86 -7.82 6.14
CA ARG A 238 48.23 -7.75 6.65
C ARG A 238 48.32 -7.81 8.17
N ALA A 239 47.20 -7.60 8.88
CA ALA A 239 47.15 -7.73 10.33
C ALA A 239 47.22 -9.19 10.80
N ASN A 240 46.97 -10.16 9.90
CA ASN A 240 47.02 -11.57 10.26
C ASN A 240 48.46 -12.07 10.40
N ASP A 241 48.76 -12.72 11.52
CA ASP A 241 50.00 -13.49 11.69
C ASP A 241 50.05 -14.70 10.75
N ALA A 242 51.24 -15.29 10.58
CA ALA A 242 51.46 -16.50 9.77
C ALA A 242 50.51 -17.65 10.16
N GLU A 243 50.27 -17.83 11.46
CA GLU A 243 49.35 -18.83 11.99
C GLU A 243 47.88 -18.52 11.67
N SER A 244 47.50 -17.24 11.68
CA SER A 244 46.14 -16.79 11.33
C SER A 244 45.81 -17.10 9.87
N VAL A 245 46.77 -16.90 8.95
CA VAL A 245 46.61 -17.26 7.53
C VAL A 245 46.48 -18.76 7.34
N GLN A 246 47.27 -19.55 8.06
CA GLN A 246 47.15 -21.02 8.03
C GLN A 246 45.78 -21.48 8.53
N ARG A 247 45.25 -20.85 9.59
CA ARG A 247 43.89 -21.13 10.10
C ARG A 247 42.83 -20.80 9.06
N VAL A 248 42.93 -19.63 8.41
CA VAL A 248 42.02 -19.23 7.34
C VAL A 248 42.09 -20.24 6.19
N TRP A 249 43.27 -20.56 5.68
CA TRP A 249 43.48 -21.54 4.60
C TRP A 249 42.92 -22.92 4.95
N SER A 250 43.13 -23.38 6.18
CA SER A 250 42.62 -24.66 6.68
C SER A 250 41.10 -24.69 6.81
N ALA A 251 40.45 -23.54 6.96
CA ALA A 251 38.99 -23.41 6.99
C ALA A 251 38.36 -23.36 5.59
N ILE A 252 39.13 -23.06 4.53
CA ILE A 252 38.63 -23.03 3.14
C ILE A 252 38.28 -24.46 2.71
N PRO A 253 37.08 -24.72 2.13
CA PRO A 253 36.73 -26.03 1.60
C PRO A 253 37.70 -26.50 0.50
N PRO A 254 38.01 -27.80 0.39
CA PRO A 254 39.00 -28.32 -0.56
C PRO A 254 38.65 -27.99 -2.02
N VAL A 255 37.36 -27.95 -2.37
CA VAL A 255 36.88 -27.56 -3.70
C VAL A 255 37.30 -26.12 -4.06
N ASP A 256 37.32 -25.23 -3.08
CA ASP A 256 37.67 -23.82 -3.30
C ASP A 256 39.18 -23.62 -3.37
N ARG A 257 39.97 -24.43 -2.63
CA ARG A 257 41.44 -24.36 -2.60
C ARG A 257 42.08 -24.66 -3.94
N VAL A 258 41.46 -25.50 -4.77
CA VAL A 258 41.97 -25.88 -6.10
C VAL A 258 41.69 -24.79 -7.14
N THR A 259 40.86 -23.79 -6.81
CA THR A 259 40.58 -22.68 -7.73
C THR A 259 41.86 -21.87 -7.96
N PRO A 260 42.33 -21.70 -9.22
CA PRO A 260 43.62 -21.08 -9.50
C PRO A 260 43.80 -19.70 -8.86
N TYR A 261 42.75 -18.86 -8.89
CA TYR A 261 42.78 -17.54 -8.26
C TYR A 261 43.06 -17.62 -6.75
N VAL A 262 42.35 -18.50 -6.04
CA VAL A 262 42.46 -18.66 -4.58
C VAL A 262 43.82 -19.27 -4.20
N ALA A 263 44.27 -20.28 -4.94
CA ALA A 263 45.57 -20.93 -4.74
C ALA A 263 46.74 -19.94 -4.91
N CYS A 264 46.74 -19.15 -6.00
CA CYS A 264 47.77 -18.14 -6.23
C CYS A 264 47.79 -17.07 -5.13
N ARG A 265 46.62 -16.64 -4.66
CA ARG A 265 46.53 -15.67 -3.55
C ARG A 265 47.04 -16.24 -2.23
N ALA A 266 46.69 -17.48 -1.91
CA ALA A 266 47.20 -18.15 -0.72
C ALA A 266 48.73 -18.32 -0.76
N ALA A 267 49.28 -18.77 -1.89
CA ALA A 267 50.73 -18.89 -2.07
C ALA A 267 51.45 -17.54 -1.86
N GLY A 268 50.89 -16.45 -2.42
CA GLY A 268 51.40 -15.10 -2.19
C GLY A 268 51.34 -14.68 -0.72
N ALA A 269 50.21 -14.94 -0.04
CA ALA A 269 50.03 -14.62 1.37
C ALA A 269 50.96 -15.41 2.31
N PHE A 270 51.25 -16.68 1.98
CA PHE A 270 52.23 -17.50 2.70
C PHE A 270 53.67 -17.04 2.46
N SER A 271 54.03 -16.77 1.21
CA SER A 271 55.36 -16.28 0.85
C SER A 271 55.68 -14.94 1.52
N ALA A 272 54.72 -14.01 1.55
CA ALA A 272 54.87 -12.71 2.23
C ALA A 272 55.09 -12.82 3.75
N ARG A 273 54.77 -13.98 4.35
CA ARG A 273 54.91 -14.25 5.78
C ARG A 273 56.00 -15.27 6.11
N GLY A 274 56.87 -15.59 5.15
CA GLY A 274 58.01 -16.49 5.33
C GLY A 274 57.67 -17.98 5.34
N LEU A 275 56.44 -18.37 5.02
CA LEU A 275 55.99 -19.76 4.95
C LEU A 275 56.21 -20.34 3.55
N HIS A 276 57.47 -20.39 3.11
CA HIS A 276 57.82 -20.76 1.74
C HIS A 276 57.48 -22.22 1.40
N ASP A 277 57.55 -23.14 2.36
CA ASP A 277 57.20 -24.55 2.15
C ASP A 277 55.72 -24.77 1.84
N GLN A 278 54.84 -23.93 2.42
CA GLN A 278 53.39 -23.98 2.18
C GLN A 278 52.98 -23.18 0.94
N ALA A 279 53.84 -22.30 0.45
CA ALA A 279 53.62 -21.51 -0.76
C ALA A 279 53.98 -22.28 -2.06
N ARG A 280 54.75 -23.37 -1.94
CA ARG A 280 55.21 -24.20 -3.05
C ARG A 280 54.20 -25.28 -3.43
#